data_AF-A0A3M1GTU7-F1
#
_entry.id   AF-A0A3M1GTU7-F1
#
_cell.length_a   1.000
_cell.length_b   1.000
_cell.length_c   1.000
_cell.angle_alpha   90.00
_cell.angle_beta   90.00
_cell.angle_gamma   90.00
#
_symmetry.space_group_name_H-M   'P 1'
#
loop_
_entity.id
_entity.type
_entity.pdbx_description
1 polymer ?
#
loop_
_entity_poly.entity_id
_entity_poly.type
_entity_poly.pdbx_seq_one_letter_code
_entity_poly.pdbx_strand_id
1 'polypeptide(L)'
;MRGRYAGGRSGGWLGVAVLGIALAASAQEGGSSTSDPAREAIEQALQAHERGDDHAAIDLLQKAIAALQRTLSGQIERFLPEPPEGWTAEPIQR
;
A
#
# COMPACT_ATOMS: atom_id res chain seq x y z
N MET A 1 27.84 -59.01 -32.39
CA MET A 1 28.95 -58.18 -32.90
C MET A 1 28.95 -56.87 -32.12
N ARG A 2 30.08 -56.54 -31.48
CA ARG A 2 30.34 -55.30 -30.74
C ARG A 2 30.92 -54.25 -31.69
N GLY A 3 30.53 -52.99 -31.51
CA GLY A 3 31.22 -51.80 -32.05
C GLY A 3 30.48 -50.55 -31.58
N ARG A 4 30.73 -50.04 -30.37
CA ARG A 4 31.67 -48.94 -30.08
C ARG A 4 31.57 -47.79 -31.07
N TYR A 5 30.89 -46.72 -30.65
CA TYR A 5 31.31 -45.36 -30.97
C TYR A 5 31.78 -44.71 -29.68
N ALA A 6 33.05 -44.31 -29.69
CA ALA A 6 33.70 -43.53 -28.66
C ALA A 6 34.18 -42.24 -29.31
N GLY A 7 34.10 -41.14 -28.56
CA GLY A 7 35.00 -39.99 -28.71
C GLY A 7 34.42 -38.76 -29.40
N GLY A 8 34.24 -37.70 -28.61
CA GLY A 8 33.85 -36.37 -29.10
C GLY A 8 33.76 -35.33 -27.98
N ARG A 9 34.91 -35.06 -27.35
CA ARG A 9 35.16 -34.21 -26.19
C ARG A 9 34.61 -32.76 -26.25
N SER A 10 34.10 -32.32 -25.10
CA SER A 10 34.32 -31.03 -24.43
C SER A 10 34.05 -29.70 -25.17
N GLY A 11 33.01 -29.00 -24.69
CA GLY A 11 32.88 -27.55 -24.78
C GLY A 11 32.01 -27.07 -23.63
N GLY A 12 32.64 -26.70 -22.51
CA GLY A 12 31.94 -26.28 -21.31
C GLY A 12 31.23 -24.94 -21.52
N TRP A 13 30.02 -24.84 -20.97
CA TRP A 13 29.46 -23.57 -20.54
C TRP A 13 28.94 -23.76 -19.13
N LEU A 14 29.72 -23.24 -18.19
CA LEU A 14 29.29 -22.87 -16.85
C LEU A 14 28.11 -21.91 -16.99
N GLY A 15 26.90 -22.39 -16.71
CA GLY A 15 25.70 -21.58 -16.57
C GLY A 15 25.22 -21.59 -15.12
N VAL A 16 25.92 -20.81 -14.29
CA VAL A 16 25.56 -20.23 -13.00
C VAL A 16 24.20 -20.64 -12.40
N ALA A 17 24.25 -21.29 -11.24
CA ALA A 17 23.14 -21.41 -10.31
C ALA A 17 22.98 -20.11 -9.49
N VAL A 18 21.77 -19.57 -9.43
CA VAL A 18 21.29 -18.62 -8.40
C VAL A 18 19.88 -19.11 -8.06
N LEU A 19 19.68 -20.02 -7.10
CA LEU A 19 19.61 -19.81 -5.65
C LEU A 19 18.94 -18.48 -5.26
N GLY A 20 17.63 -18.50 -5.01
CA GLY A 20 16.99 -17.35 -4.35
C GLY A 20 15.47 -17.20 -4.48
N ILE A 21 14.66 -18.26 -4.45
CA ILE A 21 13.20 -18.10 -4.27
C ILE A 21 12.72 -19.07 -3.19
N ALA A 22 12.99 -18.69 -1.94
CA ALA A 22 12.34 -19.28 -0.76
C ALA A 22 11.88 -18.13 0.16
N LEU A 23 11.06 -17.24 -0.39
CA LEU A 23 10.37 -16.20 0.38
C LEU A 23 8.86 -16.20 0.05
N ALA A 24 8.22 -17.35 0.25
CA ALA A 24 6.80 -17.56 -0.01
C ALA A 24 6.02 -17.94 1.27
N ALA A 25 6.41 -17.41 2.43
CA ALA A 25 5.87 -17.86 3.73
C ALA A 25 5.37 -16.76 4.69
N SER A 26 5.15 -15.51 4.23
CA SER A 26 4.75 -14.42 5.15
C SER A 26 3.61 -13.53 4.68
N ALA A 27 2.96 -13.79 3.55
CA ALA A 27 1.89 -12.92 3.03
C ALA A 27 0.49 -13.42 3.38
N GLN A 28 0.34 -14.10 4.52
CA GLN A 28 -0.96 -14.56 5.01
C GLN A 28 -1.32 -13.84 6.31
N GLU A 29 -1.30 -12.51 6.26
CA GLU A 29 -2.06 -11.68 7.20
C GLU A 29 -3.35 -11.25 6.49
N GLY A 30 -4.37 -12.09 6.63
CA GLY A 30 -5.75 -11.69 6.43
C GLY A 30 -6.12 -10.64 7.48
N GLY A 31 -5.85 -9.38 7.17
CA GLY A 31 -6.34 -8.23 7.90
C GLY A 31 -7.41 -7.57 7.05
N SER A 32 -8.63 -7.48 7.58
CA SER A 32 -9.80 -6.80 7.04
C SER A 32 -9.44 -5.65 6.11
N SER A 33 -9.66 -5.82 4.82
CA SER A 33 -9.50 -4.78 3.79
C SER A 33 -10.64 -3.75 3.91
N THR A 34 -10.70 -3.07 5.05
CA THR A 34 -11.32 -1.75 5.11
C THR A 34 -10.39 -0.87 4.28
N SER A 35 -10.80 -0.51 3.06
CA SER A 35 -10.04 0.43 2.23
C SER A 35 -9.81 1.69 3.06
N ASP A 36 -8.58 1.91 3.52
CA ASP A 36 -8.21 3.14 4.18
C ASP A 36 -8.15 4.22 3.08
N PRO A 37 -9.11 5.18 3.06
CA PRO A 37 -9.20 6.15 1.99
C PRO A 37 -7.96 7.04 1.91
N ALA A 38 -7.22 7.22 3.01
CA ALA A 38 -5.96 7.95 2.99
C ALA A 38 -4.88 7.15 2.25
N ARG A 39 -4.76 5.86 2.57
CA ARG A 39 -3.81 4.95 1.91
C ARG A 39 -4.08 4.84 0.41
N GLU A 40 -5.34 4.63 0.03
CA GLU A 40 -5.73 4.52 -1.37
C GLU A 40 -5.39 5.79 -2.17
N ALA A 41 -5.66 6.97 -1.59
CA ALA A 41 -5.33 8.25 -2.22
C ALA A 41 -3.80 8.46 -2.36
N ILE A 42 -3.00 8.03 -1.39
CA ILE A 42 -1.53 8.09 -1.45
C ILE A 42 -0.99 7.18 -2.56
N GLU A 43 -1.48 5.94 -2.64
CA GLU A 43 -1.06 4.99 -3.68
C GLU A 43 -1.42 5.51 -5.08
N GLN A 44 -2.60 6.10 -5.26
CA GLN A 44 -2.98 6.73 -6.53
C GLN A 44 -2.14 7.98 -6.84
N ALA A 45 -1.80 8.80 -5.84
CA ALA A 45 -0.97 9.98 -6.02
C ALA A 45 0.44 9.61 -6.51
N LEU A 46 1.02 8.55 -5.95
CA LEU A 46 2.31 8.03 -6.38
C LEU A 46 2.27 7.62 -7.85
N GLN A 47 1.25 6.86 -8.25
CA GLN A 47 1.09 6.47 -9.65
C GLN A 47 0.87 7.66 -10.59
N ALA A 48 0.19 8.72 -10.15
CA ALA A 48 0.01 9.93 -10.94
C ALA A 48 1.34 10.66 -11.16
N HIS A 49 2.13 10.81 -10.10
CA HIS A 49 3.47 11.39 -10.17
C HIS A 49 4.41 10.57 -11.07
N GLU A 50 4.39 9.25 -10.97
CA GLU A 50 5.19 8.35 -11.83
C GLU A 50 4.83 8.48 -13.32
N ARG A 51 3.60 8.88 -13.63
CA ARG A 51 3.14 9.18 -15.00
C ARG A 51 3.46 10.62 -15.43
N GLY A 52 4.07 11.43 -14.56
CA GLY A 52 4.37 12.85 -14.79
C GLY A 52 3.17 13.78 -14.63
N ASP A 53 2.05 13.30 -14.05
CA ASP A 53 0.87 14.10 -13.77
C ASP A 53 0.88 14.60 -12.32
N ASP A 54 1.72 15.61 -12.07
CA ASP A 54 1.92 16.19 -10.74
C ASP A 54 0.67 16.93 -10.24
N HIS A 55 -0.15 17.46 -11.16
CA HIS A 55 -1.42 18.10 -10.78
C HIS A 55 -2.37 17.08 -10.15
N ALA A 56 -2.58 15.93 -10.81
CA ALA A 56 -3.40 14.86 -10.25
C ALA A 56 -2.81 14.30 -8.95
N ALA A 57 -1.48 14.19 -8.86
CA ALA A 57 -0.80 13.74 -7.64
C ALA A 57 -1.07 14.67 -6.45
N ILE A 58 -0.97 15.99 -6.65
CA ILE A 58 -1.25 16.99 -5.62
C ILE A 58 -2.70 16.90 -5.15
N ASP A 59 -3.66 16.81 -6.06
CA ASP A 59 -5.08 16.71 -5.72
C ASP A 59 -5.38 15.45 -4.89
N LEU A 60 -4.74 14.33 -5.23
CA LEU A 60 -4.88 13.06 -4.50
C LEU A 60 -4.25 13.14 -3.10
N LEU A 61 -3.09 13.79 -2.95
CA LEU A 61 -2.47 14.02 -1.64
C LEU A 61 -3.34 14.92 -0.74
N GLN A 62 -3.99 15.94 -1.30
CA GLN A 62 -4.93 16.77 -0.54
C GLN A 62 -6.12 15.95 -0.02
N LYS A 63 -6.64 15.01 -0.81
CA LYS A 63 -7.68 14.08 -0.36
C LYS A 63 -7.19 13.19 0.78
N ALA A 64 -5.96 12.68 0.69
CA ALA A 64 -5.36 11.87 1.75
C ALA A 64 -5.24 12.67 3.06
N ILE A 65 -4.78 13.93 2.99
CA ILE A 65 -4.70 14.84 4.14
C ILE A 65 -6.10 15.03 4.77
N ALA A 66 -7.12 15.30 3.95
CA ALA A 66 -8.48 15.48 4.44
C ALA A 66 -9.04 14.20 5.11
N ALA A 67 -8.70 13.02 4.59
CA ALA A 67 -9.10 11.75 5.20
C ALA A 67 -8.44 11.56 6.58
N LEU A 68 -7.13 11.80 6.69
CA LEU A 68 -6.40 11.70 7.95
C LEU A 68 -6.91 12.70 9.00
N GLN A 69 -7.22 13.92 8.58
CA GLN A 69 -7.80 14.94 9.48
C GLN A 69 -9.14 14.50 10.05
N ARG A 70 -10.03 13.89 9.25
CA ARG A 70 -11.30 13.35 9.77
C ARG A 70 -11.08 12.26 10.81
N THR A 71 -10.12 11.37 10.57
CA THR A 71 -9.76 10.31 11.52
C THR A 71 -9.21 10.90 12.83
N LEU A 72 -8.46 12.00 12.75
CA LEU A 72 -7.98 12.72 13.93
C LEU A 72 -9.12 13.41 14.68
N SER A 73 -10.03 14.10 13.98
CA SER A 73 -11.19 14.77 14.59
C SER A 73 -12.13 13.78 15.29
N GLY A 74 -12.45 12.65 14.67
CA GLY A 74 -13.26 11.61 15.30
C GLY A 74 -12.58 11.00 16.54
N GLN A 75 -11.24 11.00 16.58
CA GLN A 75 -10.50 10.60 17.78
C GLN A 75 -10.50 11.67 18.87
N ILE A 76 -10.76 12.95 18.56
CA ILE A 76 -10.85 14.02 19.57
C ILE A 76 -12.21 13.99 20.25
N GLU A 77 -13.29 13.72 19.49
CA GLU A 77 -14.65 13.66 20.03
C GLU A 77 -14.78 12.70 21.22
N ARG A 78 -14.06 11.57 21.19
CA ARG A 78 -14.07 10.57 22.27
C ARG A 78 -13.46 11.05 23.58
N PHE A 79 -12.71 12.16 23.56
CA PHE A 79 -12.09 12.77 24.73
C PHE A 79 -12.81 14.03 25.18
N LEU A 80 -13.87 14.44 24.47
CA LEU A 80 -14.70 15.56 24.91
C LEU A 80 -15.52 15.10 26.13
N PRO A 81 -15.52 15.87 27.24
CA PRO A 81 -16.42 15.59 28.36
C PRO A 81 -17.87 15.74 27.90
N GLU A 82 -18.78 15.05 28.57
CA GLU A 82 -20.21 15.29 28.35
C GLU A 82 -20.54 16.77 28.59
N PRO A 83 -21.41 17.35 27.75
CA PRO A 83 -21.83 18.73 27.97
C PRO A 83 -22.49 18.87 29.35
N PRO A 84 -22.21 19.96 30.09
CA PRO A 84 -22.87 20.23 31.36
C PRO A 84 -24.39 20.27 31.20
N GLU A 85 -25.12 19.92 32.26
CA GLU A 85 -26.58 20.02 32.26
C GLU A 85 -27.05 21.42 31.85
N GLY A 86 -28.03 21.48 30.93
CA GLY A 86 -28.59 22.73 30.42
C GLY A 86 -27.83 23.36 29.26
N TRP A 87 -26.71 22.78 28.79
CA TRP A 87 -26.05 23.21 27.56
C TRP A 87 -26.65 22.53 26.33
N THR A 88 -27.22 23.34 25.43
CA THR A 88 -27.65 22.91 24.10
C THR A 88 -26.94 23.76 23.05
N ALA A 89 -26.33 23.12 22.05
CA ALA A 89 -25.71 23.83 20.93
C ALA A 89 -26.79 24.63 20.17
N GLU A 90 -26.51 25.89 19.86
CA GLU A 90 -27.41 26.67 19.01
C GLU A 90 -27.46 26.07 17.60
N PRO A 91 -28.64 26.06 16.95
CA PRO A 91 -28.77 25.59 15.60
C PRO A 91 -27.92 26.46 14.66
N ILE A 92 -27.12 25.81 13.81
CA ILE A 92 -26.33 26.50 12.78
C ILE A 92 -27.31 27.19 11.83
N GLN A 93 -27.43 28.51 11.91
CA GLN A 93 -28.19 29.30 10.94
C GLN A 93 -27.46 29.22 9.59
N ARG A 94 -28.14 28.66 8.58
CA ARG A 94 -27.69 28.67 7.17
C ARG A 94 -28.51 29.68 6.38
#